data_AF-A0AAN1PPH7-F1
#
_entry.id   AF-A0AAN1PPH7-F1
#
_cell.length_a   1.000
_cell.length_b   1.000
_cell.length_c   1.000
_cell.angle_alpha   90.00
_cell.angle_beta   90.00
_cell.angle_gamma   90.00
#
_symmetry.space_group_name_H-M   'P 1'
#
loop_
_entity.id
_entity.type
_entity.pdbx_description
1 polymer ?
#
loop_
_entity_poly.entity_id
_entity_poly.type
_entity_poly.pdbx_seq_one_letter_code
_entity_poly.pdbx_strand_id
1 'polypeptide(L)'
;MIKSQDEWLIQWSKKRQRGLVYYTLRQTIIIAGAYLLGKFIAVALFTNQSQWEEFFTSLPMTLILLLAIGIPLNVIFWFLGERRYQRLSNKQKST
;
A
#
# COMPACT_ATOMS: atom_id res chain seq x y z
N MET A 1 -2.38 -20.73 -19.37
CA MET A 1 -2.29 -19.39 -18.74
C MET A 1 -1.12 -18.62 -19.33
N ILE A 2 -1.13 -17.29 -19.29
CA ILE A 2 0.06 -16.49 -19.65
C ILE A 2 1.04 -16.56 -18.48
N LYS A 3 2.36 -16.71 -18.74
CA LYS A 3 3.42 -16.81 -17.72
C LYS A 3 3.31 -15.74 -16.61
N SER A 4 2.95 -14.51 -16.97
CA SER A 4 2.75 -13.40 -16.02
C SER A 4 1.60 -13.63 -15.02
N GLN A 5 0.55 -14.38 -15.40
CA GLN A 5 -0.56 -14.70 -14.52
C GLN A 5 -0.18 -15.78 -13.50
N ASP A 6 0.62 -16.77 -13.91
CA ASP A 6 1.14 -17.81 -13.03
C ASP A 6 2.12 -17.24 -12.00
N GLU A 7 3.05 -16.38 -12.44
CA GLU A 7 3.96 -15.65 -11.56
C GLU A 7 3.19 -14.79 -10.54
N TRP A 8 2.15 -14.09 -11.01
CA TRP A 8 1.28 -13.30 -10.12
C TRP A 8 0.55 -14.17 -9.10
N LEU A 9 0.01 -15.33 -9.50
CA LEU A 9 -0.65 -16.28 -8.57
C LEU A 9 0.30 -16.76 -7.49
N ILE A 10 1.54 -17.12 -7.85
CA ILE A 10 2.57 -17.57 -6.91
C ILE A 10 2.95 -16.44 -5.94
N GLN A 11 3.05 -15.20 -6.42
CA GLN A 11 3.32 -14.06 -5.56
C GLN A 11 2.14 -13.74 -4.64
N TRP A 12 0.91 -13.81 -5.15
CA TRP A 12 -0.30 -13.57 -4.37
C TRP A 12 -0.49 -14.64 -3.30
N SER A 13 -0.22 -15.91 -3.59
CA SER A 13 -0.32 -16.99 -2.61
C SER A 13 0.65 -16.80 -1.43
N LYS A 14 1.87 -16.30 -1.68
CA LYS A 14 2.81 -15.93 -0.61
C LYS A 14 2.31 -14.74 0.21
N LYS A 15 1.71 -13.74 -0.44
CA LYS A 15 1.14 -12.56 0.26
C LYS A 15 -0.09 -12.93 1.09
N ARG A 16 -0.99 -13.78 0.59
CA ARG A 16 -2.23 -14.18 1.27
C ARG A 16 -1.98 -14.93 2.57
N GLN A 17 -0.91 -15.72 2.64
CA GLN A 17 -0.53 -16.47 3.86
C GLN A 17 -0.25 -15.54 5.06
N ARG A 18 0.18 -14.31 4.83
CA ARG A 18 0.40 -13.33 5.91
C ARG A 18 -0.89 -12.64 6.39
N GLY A 19 -1.99 -12.81 5.66
CA GLY A 19 -3.31 -12.29 6.01
C GLY A 19 -3.56 -10.84 5.63
N LEU A 20 -4.85 -10.46 5.71
CA LEU A 20 -5.38 -9.14 5.38
C LEU A 20 -4.69 -8.03 6.19
N VAL A 21 -4.65 -8.18 7.51
CA VAL A 21 -4.13 -7.15 8.42
C VAL A 21 -2.67 -6.83 8.11
N TYR A 22 -1.83 -7.85 7.95
CA TYR A 22 -0.42 -7.65 7.61
C TYR A 22 -0.25 -6.95 6.26
N TYR A 23 -1.00 -7.36 5.24
CA TYR A 23 -0.96 -6.73 3.93
C TYR A 23 -1.36 -5.26 3.99
N THR A 24 -2.49 -4.97 4.61
CA THR A 24 -3.05 -3.62 4.73
C THR A 24 -2.10 -2.71 5.50
N LEU A 25 -1.60 -3.15 6.66
CA LEU A 25 -0.66 -2.35 7.45
C LEU A 25 0.65 -2.12 6.69
N ARG A 26 1.23 -3.17 6.10
CA ARG A 26 2.49 -3.05 5.36
C ARG A 26 2.37 -2.11 4.17
N GLN A 27 1.31 -2.22 3.37
CA GLN A 27 1.10 -1.31 2.25
C GLN A 27 0.86 0.13 2.72
N THR A 28 0.06 0.32 3.76
CA THR A 28 -0.21 1.65 4.30
C THR A 28 1.08 2.31 4.81
N ILE A 29 1.93 1.57 5.53
CA ILE A 29 3.23 2.06 6.02
C ILE A 29 4.15 2.43 4.85
N ILE A 30 4.22 1.60 3.81
CA ILE A 30 5.06 1.90 2.63
C ILE A 30 4.59 3.17 1.93
N ILE A 31 3.27 3.32 1.72
CA ILE A 31 2.68 4.50 1.06
C ILE A 31 2.89 5.75 1.93
N ALA A 32 2.62 5.65 3.23
CA ALA A 32 2.81 6.76 4.16
C ALA A 32 4.29 7.17 4.23
N GLY A 33 5.19 6.20 4.33
CA GLY A 33 6.63 6.44 4.34
C GLY A 33 7.11 7.12 3.06
N ALA A 34 6.68 6.65 1.89
CA ALA A 34 7.02 7.28 0.61
C ALA A 34 6.51 8.72 0.51
N TYR A 35 5.26 8.97 0.94
CA TYR A 35 4.68 10.30 0.96
C TYR A 35 5.43 11.26 1.90
N LEU A 36 5.71 10.82 3.13
CA LEU A 36 6.43 11.61 4.12
C LEU A 36 7.86 11.91 3.68
N LEU A 37 8.55 10.92 3.10
CA LEU A 37 9.89 11.08 2.58
C LEU A 37 9.91 12.07 1.41
N GLY A 38 8.93 12.00 0.50
CA GLY A 38 8.77 12.98 -0.57
C GLY A 38 8.56 14.40 -0.06
N LYS A 39 7.67 14.59 0.92
CA LYS A 39 7.47 15.89 1.57
C LYS A 39 8.73 16.39 2.27
N PHE A 40 9.43 15.51 3.00
CA PHE A 40 10.67 15.85 3.69
C PHE A 40 11.74 16.33 2.72
N ILE A 41 11.94 15.63 1.60
CA ILE A 41 12.88 16.04 0.55
C ILE A 41 12.48 17.39 -0.04
N ALA A 42 11.19 17.62 -0.28
CA ALA A 42 10.69 18.89 -0.80
C ALA A 42 11.00 20.05 0.15
N VAL A 43 10.75 19.90 1.44
CA VAL A 43 11.09 20.90 2.46
C VAL A 43 12.61 21.11 2.50
N ALA A 44 13.39 20.03 2.52
CA ALA A 44 14.85 20.10 2.61
C ALA A 44 15.52 20.81 1.43
N LEU A 45 14.98 20.69 0.20
CA LEU A 45 15.60 21.25 -1.00
C LEU A 45 15.10 22.66 -1.37
N PHE A 46 13.89 23.04 -0.97
CA PHE A 46 13.22 24.22 -1.53
C PHE A 46 12.82 25.30 -0.50
N THR A 47 13.15 25.17 0.79
CA THR A 47 12.48 25.99 1.82
C THR A 47 13.39 26.55 2.93
N ASN A 48 12.97 27.68 3.52
CA ASN A 48 13.61 28.37 4.65
C ASN A 48 13.14 27.81 6.01
N GLN A 49 13.85 28.19 7.09
CA GLN A 49 13.68 27.67 8.46
C GLN A 49 12.23 27.68 9.00
N SER A 50 11.37 28.62 8.59
CA SER A 50 9.96 28.69 9.01
C SER A 50 9.10 27.53 8.50
N GLN A 51 9.44 26.91 7.37
CA GLN A 51 8.65 25.82 6.78
C GLN A 51 8.91 24.46 7.44
N TRP A 52 10.01 24.34 8.19
CA TRP A 52 10.26 23.16 9.03
C TRP A 52 9.26 23.07 10.18
N GLU A 53 8.92 24.21 10.79
CA GLU A 53 7.93 24.26 11.87
C GLU A 53 6.53 23.86 11.36
N GLU A 54 6.10 24.38 10.21
CA GLU A 54 4.85 23.99 9.55
C GLU A 54 4.84 22.50 9.15
N PHE A 55 5.98 21.97 8.71
CA PHE A 55 6.10 20.54 8.41
C PHE A 55 5.88 19.69 9.67
N PHE A 56 6.62 19.95 10.75
CA PHE A 56 6.50 19.14 11.97
C PHE A 56 5.15 19.28 12.67
N THR A 57 4.52 20.46 12.64
CA THR A 57 3.19 20.69 13.21
C THR A 57 2.08 20.00 12.40
N SER A 58 2.22 19.90 11.08
CA SER A 58 1.23 19.23 10.21
C SER A 58 1.42 17.71 10.08
N LEU A 59 2.55 17.16 10.51
CA LEU A 59 2.87 15.72 10.44
C LEU A 59 1.81 14.82 11.11
N PRO A 60 1.35 15.07 12.35
CA PRO A 60 0.38 14.19 13.01
C PRO A 60 -0.94 14.10 12.24
N MET A 61 -1.46 15.24 11.79
CA MET A 61 -2.71 15.29 11.02
C MET A 61 -2.54 14.60 9.67
N THR A 62 -1.39 14.80 9.02
CA THR A 62 -1.03 14.13 7.76
C THR A 62 -1.00 12.61 7.93
N LEU A 63 -0.37 12.11 8.99
CA LEU A 63 -0.32 10.69 9.32
C LEU A 63 -1.72 10.10 9.56
N ILE A 64 -2.56 10.80 10.33
CA ILE A 64 -3.94 10.38 10.59
C ILE A 64 -4.71 10.27 9.27
N LEU A 65 -4.62 11.26 8.39
CA LEU A 65 -5.26 11.23 7.06
C LEU A 65 -4.75 10.07 6.20
N LEU A 66 -3.44 9.84 6.15
CA LEU A 66 -2.84 8.74 5.40
C LEU A 66 -3.30 7.38 5.90
N LEU A 67 -3.43 7.20 7.22
CA LEU A 67 -3.94 5.97 7.81
C LEU A 67 -5.45 5.82 7.56
N ALA A 68 -6.22 6.87 7.79
CA ALA A 68 -7.68 6.89 7.64
C ALA A 68 -8.13 6.57 6.21
N ILE A 69 -7.36 7.01 5.20
CA ILE A 69 -7.65 6.74 3.78
C ILE A 69 -6.95 5.47 3.31
N GLY A 70 -5.68 5.28 3.70
CA GLY A 70 -4.84 4.18 3.23
C GLY A 70 -5.31 2.82 3.71
N ILE A 71 -5.79 2.71 4.96
CA ILE A 71 -6.30 1.44 5.50
C ILE A 71 -7.53 0.95 4.71
N PRO A 72 -8.62 1.72 4.56
CA PRO A 72 -9.79 1.29 3.76
C PRO A 72 -9.43 0.95 2.32
N LEU A 73 -8.61 1.78 1.65
CA LEU A 73 -8.20 1.52 0.27
C LEU A 73 -7.42 0.20 0.14
N ASN A 74 -6.46 -0.04 1.02
CA ASN A 74 -5.66 -1.27 0.99
C ASN A 74 -6.49 -2.52 1.33
N VAL A 75 -7.51 -2.39 2.18
CA VAL A 75 -8.50 -3.47 2.40
C VAL A 75 -9.27 -3.76 1.11
N ILE A 76 -9.75 -2.75 0.39
CA ILE A 76 -10.44 -2.93 -0.89
C ILE A 76 -9.52 -3.63 -1.90
N PHE A 77 -8.26 -3.20 -2.02
CA PHE A 77 -7.28 -3.84 -2.90
C PHE A 77 -7.00 -5.30 -2.55
N TRP A 78 -6.99 -5.64 -1.26
CA TRP A 78 -6.89 -7.04 -0.84
C TRP A 78 -8.06 -7.87 -1.35
N PHE A 79 -9.30 -7.40 -1.16
CA PHE A 79 -10.48 -8.12 -1.64
C PHE A 79 -10.52 -8.25 -3.16
N LEU A 80 -10.10 -7.23 -3.90
CA LEU A 80 -9.96 -7.31 -5.35
C LEU A 80 -8.91 -8.36 -5.76
N GLY A 81 -7.79 -8.40 -5.06
CA GLY A 81 -6.75 -9.41 -5.27
C GLY A 81 -7.24 -10.82 -4.95
N GLU A 82 -7.99 -11.02 -3.86
CA GLU A 82 -8.53 -12.33 -3.51
C GLU A 82 -9.58 -12.81 -4.52
N ARG A 83 -10.46 -11.90 -4.98
CA ARG A 83 -11.39 -12.21 -6.08
C ARG A 83 -10.66 -12.61 -7.36
N ARG A 84 -9.59 -11.90 -7.72
CA ARG A 84 -8.76 -12.23 -8.88
C ARG A 84 -8.08 -13.60 -8.71
N TYR A 85 -7.56 -13.89 -7.52
CA TYR A 85 -6.93 -15.17 -7.19
C TYR A 85 -7.90 -16.33 -7.33
N GLN A 86 -9.11 -16.23 -6.78
CA GLN A 86 -10.15 -17.26 -6.91
C GLN A 86 -10.54 -17.49 -8.38
N ARG A 87 -10.73 -16.42 -9.16
CA ARG A 87 -11.06 -16.53 -10.59
C ARG A 87 -9.97 -17.23 -11.39
N LEU A 88 -8.70 -16.89 -11.16
CA LEU A 88 -7.58 -17.49 -11.88
C LEU A 88 -7.32 -18.94 -11.43
N SER A 89 -7.41 -19.23 -10.13
CA SER A 89 -7.25 -20.58 -9.61
C SER A 89 -8.36 -21.53 -10.09
N ASN A 90 -9.60 -21.07 -10.20
CA ASN A 90 -10.70 -21.88 -10.73
C ASN A 90 -10.50 -22.19 -12.23
N LYS A 91 -10.00 -21.23 -13.02
CA LYS A 91 -9.65 -21.46 -14.43
C LYS A 91 -8.54 -22.49 -14.61
N GLN A 92 -7.58 -22.52 -13.68
CA GLN A 92 -6.51 -23.52 -13.70
C GLN A 92 -7.01 -24.93 -13.37
N LYS A 93 -8.00 -25.06 -12.47
CA LYS A 93 -8.58 -26.37 -12.11
C LYS A 93 -9.54 -26.93 -13.16
N SER A 94 -10.14 -26.07 -13.98
CA SER A 94 -11.07 -26.47 -15.05
C SER A 94 -10.38 -26.80 -16.38
N THR A 95 -9.05 -26.67 -16.45
CA THR A 95 -8.21 -27.00 -17.61
C THR A 95 -7.38 -28.22 -17.25
#